data_AF-A0A4R6S4B1-F1
#
_entry.id   AF-A0A4R6S4B1-F1
#
_cell.length_a   1.000
_cell.length_b   1.000
_cell.length_c   1.000
_cell.angle_alpha   90.00
_cell.angle_beta   90.00
_cell.angle_gamma   90.00
#
_symmetry.space_group_name_H-M   'P 1'
#
loop_
_entity.id
_entity.type
_entity.pdbx_description
1 polymer ?
#
loop_
_entity_poly.entity_id
_entity_poly.type
_entity_poly.pdbx_seq_one_letter_code
_entity_poly.pdbx_strand_id
1 'polypeptide(L)'
;MTESRKNKSDDATQLGAPAWTPTAEAKAKATRFRWIAAALWFVAIALEGVAIFWLLRQREFVGEDGTLVRDPETGLLETQNATAVFPQWAFTMLLISLVVIAALAITGSVLWKKANRLDPAQRSETVRFFVQNQLGAIIAIVAFLPLIILIFTNKDMDGKQKGIAGALGVVLAIAAAAVGVDLNPPSVEKYTADQSTVIQLLGSDEVVWVDGGKVYHVCEDVSDIQTGSDKRTGTTAEAIEAGKSRLTLKFASELRACNLNVPTNAEEIEAALKEIQNGSTSTTLPAPVWSDPSKAPIVVESAPAA
;
A
#
# COMPACT_ATOMS: atom_id res chain seq x y z
N MET A 1 -17.14 19.10 36.51
CA MET A 1 -16.98 17.75 35.96
C MET A 1 -16.55 17.89 34.51
N THR A 2 -15.26 18.06 34.28
CA THR A 2 -14.65 18.10 32.95
C THR A 2 -13.85 16.82 32.83
N GLU A 3 -14.49 15.83 32.22
CA GLU A 3 -13.88 14.55 31.91
C GLU A 3 -12.76 14.80 30.90
N SER A 4 -11.52 14.75 31.39
CA SER A 4 -10.33 14.78 30.56
C SER A 4 -10.42 13.62 29.58
N ARG A 5 -10.40 13.90 28.27
CA ARG A 5 -10.35 12.86 27.23
C ARG A 5 -9.05 12.08 27.42
N LYS A 6 -9.16 10.98 28.16
CA LYS A 6 -8.09 9.98 28.28
C LYS A 6 -7.76 9.50 26.87
N ASN A 7 -6.53 9.76 26.46
CA ASN A 7 -6.09 9.49 25.11
C ASN A 7 -6.01 7.97 24.97
N LYS A 8 -6.59 7.38 23.92
CA LYS A 8 -6.61 5.92 23.72
C LYS A 8 -5.19 5.31 23.54
N SER A 9 -4.17 6.17 23.50
CA SER A 9 -2.75 5.81 23.62
C SER A 9 -2.36 5.31 25.01
N ASP A 10 -3.14 5.61 26.05
CA ASP A 10 -2.75 5.36 27.44
C ASP A 10 -2.90 3.89 27.86
N ASP A 11 -3.66 3.08 27.11
CA ASP A 11 -3.76 1.63 27.34
C ASP A 11 -2.56 0.85 26.81
N ALA A 12 -1.84 1.36 25.79
CA ALA A 12 -0.58 0.76 25.35
C ALA A 12 0.58 1.12 26.31
N THR A 13 0.47 2.26 27.00
CA THR A 13 1.43 2.70 28.03
C THR A 13 1.37 1.85 29.30
N GLN A 14 0.29 1.08 29.52
CA GLN A 14 0.20 0.16 30.67
C GLN A 14 1.09 -1.09 30.56
N LEU A 15 1.77 -1.31 29.43
CA LEU A 15 2.56 -2.51 29.14
C LEU A 15 4.09 -2.32 29.18
N GLY A 16 4.58 -1.12 29.53
CA GLY A 16 6.01 -0.84 29.77
C GLY A 16 6.94 -0.87 28.55
N ALA A 17 6.48 -1.25 27.35
CA ALA A 17 7.26 -1.22 26.12
C ALA A 17 7.16 0.15 25.41
N PRO A 18 8.27 0.71 24.90
CA PRO A 18 8.22 1.95 24.12
C PRO A 18 7.42 1.72 22.82
N ALA A 19 6.79 2.79 22.32
CA ALA A 19 6.13 2.75 21.03
C ALA A 19 7.12 2.33 19.93
N TRP A 20 6.66 1.49 19.00
CA TRP A 20 7.50 1.02 17.91
C TRP A 20 8.01 2.18 17.06
N THR A 21 9.31 2.16 16.74
CA THR A 21 9.93 3.14 15.85
C THR A 21 10.74 2.43 14.76
N PRO A 22 10.77 2.99 13.54
CA PRO A 22 11.56 2.42 12.47
C PRO A 22 13.05 2.61 12.74
N THR A 23 13.87 1.67 12.27
CA THR A 23 15.32 1.84 12.25
C THR A 23 15.71 3.05 11.38
N ALA A 24 16.91 3.60 11.60
CA ALA A 24 17.41 4.71 10.78
C ALA A 24 17.50 4.33 9.29
N GLU A 25 17.90 3.09 9.00
CA GLU A 25 18.01 2.57 7.64
C GLU A 25 16.62 2.35 7.01
N ALA A 26 15.65 1.77 7.73
CA ALA A 26 14.27 1.64 7.27
C ALA A 26 13.66 3.01 6.94
N LYS A 27 13.88 4.01 7.80
CA LYS A 27 13.41 5.39 7.59
C LYS A 27 14.06 6.05 6.36
N ALA A 28 15.35 5.84 6.15
CA ALA A 28 16.06 6.34 4.97
C ALA A 28 15.55 5.66 3.68
N LYS A 29 15.38 4.33 3.68
CA LYS A 29 14.79 3.55 2.58
C LYS A 29 13.37 4.01 2.27
N ALA A 30 12.53 4.21 3.28
CA ALA A 30 11.17 4.70 3.14
C ALA A 30 11.14 6.09 2.47
N THR A 31 11.97 7.01 2.94
CA THR A 31 12.11 8.35 2.36
C THR A 31 12.52 8.28 0.89
N ARG A 32 13.50 7.44 0.54
CA ARG A 32 13.94 7.25 -0.84
C ARG A 32 12.81 6.71 -1.73
N PHE A 33 12.09 5.69 -1.27
CA PHE A 33 10.96 5.13 -2.03
C PHE A 33 9.83 6.14 -2.24
N ARG A 34 9.52 6.99 -1.26
CA ARG A 34 8.53 8.06 -1.41
C ARG A 34 8.93 9.07 -2.48
N TRP A 35 10.19 9.51 -2.50
CA TRP A 35 10.68 10.44 -3.51
C TRP A 35 10.67 9.84 -4.92
N ILE A 36 11.09 8.59 -5.07
CA ILE A 36 11.03 7.89 -6.35
C ILE A 36 9.57 7.72 -6.81
N ALA A 37 8.68 7.31 -5.91
CA ALA A 37 7.26 7.18 -6.22
C ALA A 37 6.65 8.53 -6.65
N ALA A 38 6.93 9.60 -5.91
CA ALA A 38 6.46 10.95 -6.25
C ALA A 38 6.99 11.42 -7.61
N ALA A 39 8.25 11.13 -7.94
CA ALA A 39 8.83 11.44 -9.25
C ALA A 39 8.15 10.67 -10.38
N LEU A 40 7.91 9.36 -10.21
CA LEU A 40 7.20 8.53 -11.19
C LEU A 40 5.77 9.05 -11.42
N TRP A 41 5.07 9.41 -10.36
CA TRP A 41 3.73 10.00 -10.45
C TRP A 41 3.72 11.36 -11.12
N PHE A 42 4.70 12.21 -10.82
CA PHE A 42 4.86 13.49 -11.49
C PHE A 42 5.07 13.31 -13.00
N VAL A 43 5.94 12.37 -13.40
CA VAL A 43 6.14 12.04 -14.83
C VAL A 43 4.86 11.50 -15.45
N ALA A 44 4.10 10.65 -14.76
CA ALA A 44 2.83 10.14 -15.25
C ALA A 44 1.81 11.27 -15.51
N ILE A 45 1.66 12.21 -14.56
CA ILE A 45 0.76 13.37 -14.69
C ILE A 45 1.26 14.33 -15.79
N ALA A 46 2.58 14.51 -15.93
CA ALA A 46 3.13 15.31 -17.02
C ALA A 46 2.83 14.70 -18.40
N LEU A 47 2.96 13.37 -18.54
CA LEU A 47 2.59 12.65 -19.77
C LEU A 47 1.09 12.72 -20.04
N GLU A 48 0.25 12.64 -19.00
CA GLU A 48 -1.18 12.90 -19.12
C GLU A 48 -1.44 14.32 -19.65
N GLY A 49 -0.77 15.32 -19.08
CA GLY A 49 -0.85 16.71 -19.55
C GLY A 49 -0.45 16.86 -21.03
N VAL A 50 0.62 16.20 -21.47
CA VAL A 50 1.01 16.17 -22.89
C VAL A 50 -0.06 15.50 -23.75
N ALA A 51 -0.63 14.39 -23.29
CA ALA A 51 -1.72 13.72 -23.99
C ALA A 51 -2.93 14.65 -24.15
N ILE A 52 -3.33 15.35 -23.09
CA ILE A 52 -4.48 16.24 -23.07
C ILE A 52 -4.27 17.50 -23.91
N PHE A 53 -3.17 18.22 -23.66
CA PHE A 53 -2.98 19.56 -24.21
C PHE A 53 -2.32 19.57 -25.60
N TRP A 54 -1.67 18.48 -26.00
CA TRP A 54 -1.00 18.38 -27.29
C TRP A 54 -1.53 17.23 -28.14
N LEU A 55 -1.58 16.01 -27.62
CA LEU A 55 -1.90 14.83 -28.43
C LEU A 55 -3.36 14.79 -28.86
N LEU A 56 -4.31 15.03 -27.95
CA LEU A 56 -5.74 15.05 -28.24
C LEU A 56 -6.17 16.24 -29.12
N ARG A 57 -5.27 17.20 -29.38
CA ARG A 57 -5.53 18.36 -30.26
C ARG A 57 -5.03 18.17 -31.68
N GLN A 58 -4.35 17.06 -31.97
CA GLN A 58 -3.87 16.75 -33.32
C GLN A 58 -5.06 16.50 -34.24
N ARG A 59 -5.01 17.12 -35.42
CA ARG A 59 -6.05 17.01 -36.45
C ARG A 59 -5.39 16.87 -37.81
N GLU A 60 -5.95 16.02 -38.65
CA GLU A 60 -5.60 15.89 -40.05
C GLU A 60 -6.88 16.17 -40.85
N PHE A 61 -6.76 16.96 -41.91
CA PHE A 61 -7.91 17.27 -42.76
C PHE A 61 -7.93 16.29 -43.92
N VAL A 62 -9.05 15.60 -44.09
CA VAL A 62 -9.27 14.67 -45.20
C VAL A 62 -10.45 15.18 -46.03
N GLY A 63 -10.28 15.17 -47.35
CA GLY A 63 -11.21 15.77 -48.32
C GLY A 63 -10.73 17.13 -48.84
N GLU A 64 -11.36 17.61 -49.91
CA GLU A 64 -11.09 18.92 -50.51
C GLU A 64 -12.42 19.71 -50.60
N ASP A 65 -12.40 20.95 -50.12
CA ASP A 65 -13.60 21.80 -50.06
C ASP A 65 -14.19 22.05 -51.46
N GLY A 66 -15.49 21.79 -51.61
CA GLY A 66 -16.21 22.05 -52.86
C GLY A 66 -16.09 20.92 -53.90
N THR A 67 -15.47 19.79 -53.56
CA THR A 67 -15.48 18.61 -54.43
C THR A 67 -16.85 17.93 -54.41
N LEU A 68 -17.38 17.65 -55.61
CA LEU A 68 -18.63 16.93 -55.78
C LEU A 68 -18.34 15.43 -55.86
N VAL A 69 -18.73 14.69 -54.82
CA VAL A 69 -18.59 13.24 -54.75
C VAL A 69 -19.95 12.60 -55.01
N ARG A 70 -19.97 11.54 -55.83
CA ARG A 70 -21.20 10.80 -56.12
C ARG A 70 -21.55 9.88 -54.95
N ASP A 71 -22.69 10.11 -54.33
CA ASP A 71 -23.25 9.24 -53.29
C ASP A 71 -23.52 7.84 -53.88
N PRO A 72 -22.94 6.77 -53.30
CA PRO A 72 -23.16 5.39 -53.76
C PRO A 72 -24.60 4.89 -53.64
N GLU A 73 -25.40 5.43 -52.73
CA GLU A 73 -26.78 5.00 -52.47
C GLU A 73 -27.78 5.75 -53.34
N THR A 74 -27.62 7.06 -53.47
CA THR A 74 -28.57 7.91 -54.22
C THR A 74 -28.12 8.21 -55.64
N GLY A 75 -26.83 8.05 -55.94
CA GLY A 75 -26.23 8.42 -57.21
C GLY A 75 -26.19 9.93 -57.46
N LEU A 76 -26.53 10.76 -56.48
CA LEU A 76 -26.48 12.21 -56.60
C LEU A 76 -25.06 12.72 -56.31
N LEU A 77 -24.69 13.85 -56.92
CA LEU A 77 -23.44 14.53 -56.61
C LEU A 77 -23.67 15.41 -55.38
N GLU A 78 -23.00 15.07 -54.28
CA GLU A 78 -23.05 15.84 -53.04
C GLU A 78 -21.72 16.56 -52.80
N THR A 79 -21.79 17.76 -52.22
CA THR A 79 -20.61 18.54 -51.87
C THR A 79 -19.95 17.93 -50.64
N GLN A 80 -18.75 17.38 -50.81
CA GLN A 80 -17.92 16.92 -49.69
C GLN A 80 -17.03 18.08 -49.23
N ASN A 81 -17.19 18.49 -47.98
CA ASN A 81 -16.30 19.47 -47.35
C ASN A 81 -15.13 18.75 -46.67
N ALA A 82 -14.00 19.44 -46.50
CA ALA A 82 -12.89 18.91 -45.73
C ALA A 82 -13.32 18.67 -44.27
N THR A 83 -13.03 17.49 -43.76
CA THR A 83 -13.36 17.10 -42.38
C THR A 83 -12.08 16.93 -41.56
N ALA A 84 -12.09 17.45 -40.33
CA ALA A 84 -11.02 17.19 -39.37
C ALA A 84 -11.21 15.79 -38.78
N VAL A 85 -10.17 14.97 -38.87
CA VAL A 85 -10.11 13.63 -38.27
C VAL A 85 -8.91 13.51 -37.35
N PHE A 86 -9.03 12.65 -36.35
CA PHE A 86 -7.94 12.36 -35.44
C PHE A 86 -6.88 11.47 -36.09
N PRO A 87 -5.62 11.93 -36.22
CA PRO A 87 -4.59 11.21 -36.97
C PRO A 87 -4.25 9.83 -36.38
N GLN A 88 -4.00 8.84 -37.23
CA GLN A 88 -3.71 7.46 -36.79
C GLN A 88 -2.42 7.34 -35.96
N TRP A 89 -1.41 8.16 -36.26
CA TRP A 89 -0.17 8.20 -35.48
C TRP A 89 -0.44 8.75 -34.07
N ALA A 90 -1.28 9.77 -33.95
CA ALA A 90 -1.64 10.38 -32.67
C ALA A 90 -2.45 9.40 -31.82
N PHE A 91 -3.33 8.63 -32.45
CA PHE A 91 -4.05 7.53 -31.82
C PHE A 91 -3.14 6.44 -31.29
N THR A 92 -2.17 6.00 -32.08
CA THR A 92 -1.19 5.01 -31.64
C THR A 92 -0.37 5.52 -30.46
N MET A 93 0.09 6.77 -30.51
CA MET A 93 0.81 7.42 -29.41
C MET A 93 -0.06 7.55 -28.15
N LEU A 94 -1.37 7.76 -28.30
CA LEU A 94 -2.29 7.85 -27.16
C LEU A 94 -2.39 6.52 -26.43
N LEU A 95 -2.54 5.41 -27.17
CA LEU A 95 -2.59 4.07 -26.57
C LEU A 95 -1.29 3.74 -25.83
N ILE A 96 -0.14 4.06 -26.44
CA ILE A 96 1.18 3.88 -25.80
C ILE A 96 1.26 4.73 -24.52
N SER A 97 0.82 5.99 -24.58
CA SER A 97 0.85 6.90 -23.44
C SER A 97 0.00 6.39 -22.28
N LEU A 98 -1.20 5.86 -22.54
CA LEU A 98 -2.06 5.24 -21.53
C LEU A 98 -1.35 4.09 -20.81
N VAL A 99 -0.69 3.20 -21.54
CA VAL A 99 0.05 2.07 -20.97
C VAL A 99 1.27 2.54 -20.16
N VAL A 100 2.01 3.53 -20.65
CA VAL A 100 3.16 4.10 -19.93
C VAL A 100 2.73 4.80 -18.65
N ILE A 101 1.67 5.62 -18.69
CA ILE A 101 1.09 6.27 -17.50
C ILE A 101 0.65 5.22 -16.48
N ALA A 102 0.01 4.14 -16.91
CA ALA A 102 -0.38 3.03 -16.03
C ALA A 102 0.83 2.40 -15.34
N ALA A 103 1.88 2.07 -16.11
CA ALA A 103 3.08 1.44 -15.58
C ALA A 103 3.79 2.34 -14.54
N LEU A 104 3.90 3.64 -14.81
CA LEU A 104 4.48 4.62 -13.89
C LEU A 104 3.64 4.77 -12.61
N ALA A 105 2.31 4.91 -12.76
CA ALA A 105 1.38 5.03 -11.64
C ALA A 105 1.41 3.80 -10.71
N ILE A 106 1.37 2.60 -11.31
CA ILE A 106 1.44 1.33 -10.59
C ILE A 106 2.79 1.18 -9.87
N THR A 107 3.90 1.45 -10.56
CA THR A 107 5.24 1.33 -9.97
C THR A 107 5.42 2.30 -8.81
N GLY A 108 4.98 3.55 -8.96
CA GLY A 108 4.96 4.53 -7.88
C GLY A 108 4.15 4.04 -6.68
N SER A 109 2.95 3.50 -6.90
CA SER A 109 2.09 2.94 -5.84
C SER A 109 2.72 1.75 -5.12
N VAL A 110 3.39 0.85 -5.83
CA VAL A 110 4.10 -0.28 -5.21
C VAL A 110 5.24 0.22 -4.33
N LEU A 111 6.04 1.19 -4.80
CA LEU A 111 7.13 1.78 -4.01
C LEU A 111 6.60 2.54 -2.79
N TRP A 112 5.49 3.26 -2.95
CA TRP A 112 4.83 3.97 -1.85
C TRP A 112 4.35 3.01 -0.75
N LYS A 113 3.75 1.87 -1.12
CA LYS A 113 3.35 0.82 -0.16
C LYS A 113 4.55 0.19 0.54
N LYS A 114 5.67 -0.01 -0.16
CA LYS A 114 6.92 -0.45 0.46
C LYS A 114 7.43 0.57 1.48
N ALA A 115 7.38 1.87 1.15
CA ALA A 115 7.74 2.92 2.09
C ALA A 115 6.85 2.94 3.33
N ASN A 116 5.53 2.73 3.16
CA ASN A 116 4.59 2.70 4.27
C ASN A 116 4.82 1.54 5.24
N ARG A 117 5.31 0.40 4.75
CA ARG A 117 5.66 -0.75 5.61
C ARG A 117 6.89 -0.48 6.46
N LEU A 118 7.84 0.27 5.92
CA LEU A 118 9.09 0.65 6.60
C LEU A 118 8.89 1.82 7.58
N ASP A 119 8.00 2.76 7.27
CA ASP A 119 7.72 3.95 8.08
C ASP A 119 6.22 4.27 8.04
N PRO A 120 5.37 3.51 8.78
CA PRO A 120 3.93 3.71 8.81
C PRO A 120 3.52 4.98 9.57
N ALA A 121 2.35 5.52 9.22
CA ALA A 121 1.69 6.53 10.03
C ALA A 121 1.07 5.92 11.30
N GLN A 122 0.86 6.76 12.31
CA GLN A 122 0.01 6.41 13.45
C GLN A 122 -1.46 6.46 13.02
N ARG A 123 -2.29 5.56 13.54
CA ARG A 123 -3.74 5.59 13.31
C ARG A 123 -4.42 6.76 14.01
N SER A 124 -3.84 7.25 15.09
CA SER A 124 -4.28 8.47 15.79
C SER A 124 -4.26 9.70 14.87
N GLU A 125 -3.31 9.75 13.93
CA GLU A 125 -3.18 10.79 12.91
C GLU A 125 -4.05 10.48 11.69
N THR A 126 -5.37 10.49 11.85
CA THR A 126 -6.35 10.02 10.85
C THR A 126 -6.12 10.55 9.43
N VAL A 127 -5.84 11.86 9.27
CA VAL A 127 -5.60 12.47 7.96
C VAL A 127 -4.31 11.95 7.32
N ARG A 128 -3.21 11.93 8.07
CA ARG A 128 -1.92 11.44 7.56
C ARG A 128 -2.01 9.94 7.26
N PHE A 129 -2.67 9.17 8.12
CA PHE A 129 -2.92 7.75 7.92
C PHE A 129 -3.76 7.49 6.66
N PHE A 130 -4.83 8.25 6.44
CA PHE A 130 -5.66 8.12 5.26
C PHE A 130 -4.88 8.45 3.98
N VAL A 131 -4.27 9.64 3.93
CA VAL A 131 -3.52 10.10 2.75
C VAL A 131 -2.39 9.12 2.46
N GLN A 132 -1.57 8.78 3.45
CA GLN A 132 -0.44 7.88 3.25
C GLN A 132 -0.86 6.52 2.69
N ASN A 133 -2.01 5.97 3.09
CA ASN A 133 -2.43 4.64 2.65
C ASN A 133 -3.31 4.62 1.39
N GLN A 134 -3.92 5.74 1.01
CA GLN A 134 -4.80 5.83 -0.17
C GLN A 134 -4.20 6.69 -1.30
N LEU A 135 -3.05 7.33 -1.10
CA LEU A 135 -2.43 8.24 -2.08
C LEU A 135 -2.24 7.57 -3.45
N GLY A 136 -1.81 6.31 -3.49
CA GLY A 136 -1.61 5.60 -4.76
C GLY A 136 -2.89 5.49 -5.59
N ALA A 137 -4.03 5.24 -4.95
CA ALA A 137 -5.33 5.19 -5.61
C ALA A 137 -5.82 6.59 -6.04
N ILE A 138 -5.61 7.61 -5.19
CA ILE A 138 -5.95 9.01 -5.50
C ILE A 138 -5.17 9.47 -6.74
N ILE A 139 -3.86 9.22 -6.78
CA ILE A 139 -3.02 9.60 -7.92
C ILE A 139 -3.41 8.85 -9.19
N ALA A 140 -3.79 7.58 -9.10
CA ALA A 140 -4.32 6.84 -10.25
C ALA A 140 -5.59 7.49 -10.82
N ILE A 141 -6.51 7.97 -9.98
CA ILE A 141 -7.70 8.71 -10.45
C ILE A 141 -7.28 10.01 -11.13
N VAL A 142 -6.37 10.78 -10.51
CA VAL A 142 -5.86 12.04 -11.08
C VAL A 142 -5.23 11.82 -12.45
N ALA A 143 -4.42 10.77 -12.61
CA ALA A 143 -3.66 10.50 -13.84
C ALA A 143 -4.49 9.97 -15.03
N PHE A 144 -5.72 9.51 -14.79
CA PHE A 144 -6.54 8.85 -15.81
C PHE A 144 -7.88 9.53 -16.05
N LEU A 145 -8.56 10.00 -15.00
CA LEU A 145 -9.95 10.46 -15.11
C LEU A 145 -10.10 11.65 -16.08
N PRO A 146 -9.29 12.72 -16.01
CA PRO A 146 -9.38 13.83 -16.95
C PRO A 146 -9.14 13.38 -18.40
N LEU A 147 -8.08 12.59 -18.64
CA LEU A 147 -7.77 12.09 -19.97
C LEU A 147 -8.89 11.20 -20.55
N ILE A 148 -9.46 10.29 -19.76
CA ILE A 148 -10.57 9.42 -20.19
C ILE A 148 -11.80 10.24 -20.59
N ILE A 149 -12.18 11.24 -19.78
CA ILE A 149 -13.29 12.14 -20.09
C ILE A 149 -13.05 12.86 -21.43
N LEU A 150 -11.82 13.34 -21.65
CA LEU A 150 -11.45 14.04 -22.87
C LEU A 150 -11.39 13.13 -24.10
N ILE A 151 -11.04 11.86 -23.95
CA ILE A 151 -11.13 10.88 -25.03
C ILE A 151 -12.59 10.74 -25.49
N PHE A 152 -13.53 10.51 -24.57
CA PHE A 152 -14.94 10.33 -24.93
C PHE A 152 -15.61 11.60 -25.50
N THR A 153 -15.11 12.78 -25.12
CA THR A 153 -15.64 14.07 -25.58
C THR A 153 -14.88 14.67 -26.76
N ASN A 154 -13.83 14.01 -27.26
CA ASN A 154 -13.05 14.49 -28.41
C ASN A 154 -13.92 14.52 -29.68
N LYS A 155 -13.95 15.64 -30.42
CA LYS A 155 -14.80 15.77 -31.61
C LYS A 155 -14.19 15.17 -32.87
N ASP A 156 -12.87 15.09 -32.93
CA ASP A 156 -12.12 14.68 -34.13
C ASP A 156 -11.94 13.15 -34.17
N MET A 157 -12.17 12.45 -33.05
CA MET A 157 -12.16 10.98 -32.98
C MET A 157 -13.49 10.35 -33.39
N ASP A 158 -13.41 9.27 -34.16
CA ASP A 158 -14.57 8.44 -34.49
C ASP A 158 -15.03 7.58 -33.28
N GLY A 159 -16.20 6.94 -33.42
CA GLY A 159 -16.76 6.10 -32.35
C GLY A 159 -15.91 4.88 -31.98
N LYS A 160 -15.16 4.32 -32.94
CA LYS A 160 -14.29 3.16 -32.72
C LYS A 160 -13.03 3.56 -31.95
N GLN A 161 -12.40 4.66 -32.32
CA GLN A 161 -11.24 5.23 -31.63
C GLN A 161 -11.58 5.56 -30.17
N LYS A 162 -12.71 6.25 -29.93
CA LYS A 162 -13.22 6.53 -28.58
C LYS A 162 -13.48 5.26 -27.79
N GLY A 163 -14.15 4.28 -28.41
CA GLY A 163 -14.45 3.00 -27.78
C GLY A 163 -13.18 2.27 -27.34
N ILE A 164 -12.19 2.16 -28.22
CA ILE A 164 -10.93 1.45 -27.93
C ILE A 164 -10.10 2.19 -26.87
N ALA A 165 -9.78 3.46 -27.10
CA ALA A 165 -8.91 4.21 -26.18
C ALA A 165 -9.59 4.46 -24.83
N GLY A 166 -10.89 4.76 -24.84
CA GLY A 166 -11.67 4.97 -23.63
C GLY A 166 -11.79 3.69 -22.79
N ALA A 167 -12.11 2.54 -23.41
CA ALA A 167 -12.17 1.27 -22.71
C ALA A 167 -10.80 0.85 -22.14
N LEU A 168 -9.72 1.00 -22.93
CA LEU A 168 -8.36 0.73 -22.46
C LEU A 168 -8.00 1.62 -21.26
N GLY A 169 -8.28 2.92 -21.36
CA GLY A 169 -8.03 3.87 -20.27
C GLY A 169 -8.78 3.49 -18.99
N VAL A 170 -10.06 3.13 -19.08
CA VAL A 170 -10.86 2.70 -17.92
C VAL A 170 -10.30 1.44 -17.27
N VAL A 171 -9.94 0.42 -18.06
CA VAL A 171 -9.36 -0.83 -17.54
C VAL A 171 -8.03 -0.55 -16.82
N LEU A 172 -7.15 0.26 -17.42
CA LEU A 172 -5.89 0.65 -16.82
C LEU A 172 -6.06 1.47 -15.55
N ALA A 173 -7.02 2.40 -15.52
CA ALA A 173 -7.33 3.21 -14.35
C ALA A 173 -7.80 2.34 -13.18
N ILE A 174 -8.71 1.38 -13.44
CA ILE A 174 -9.19 0.43 -12.42
C ILE A 174 -8.03 -0.42 -11.90
N ALA A 175 -7.19 -0.96 -12.79
CA ALA A 175 -6.03 -1.75 -12.38
C ALA A 175 -5.05 -0.93 -11.53
N ALA A 176 -4.72 0.29 -11.94
CA ALA A 176 -3.82 1.19 -11.21
C ALA A 176 -4.39 1.59 -9.85
N ALA A 177 -5.69 1.93 -9.78
CA ALA A 177 -6.36 2.25 -8.52
C ALA A 177 -6.40 1.05 -7.58
N ALA A 178 -6.75 -0.15 -8.08
CA ALA A 178 -6.80 -1.37 -7.27
C ALA A 178 -5.43 -1.72 -6.65
N VAL A 179 -4.33 -1.54 -7.39
CA VAL A 179 -2.97 -1.71 -6.85
C VAL A 179 -2.63 -0.60 -5.83
N GLY A 180 -3.10 0.61 -6.08
CA GLY A 180 -2.88 1.79 -5.24
C GLY A 180 -3.57 1.75 -3.88
N VAL A 181 -4.68 1.02 -3.73
CA VAL A 181 -5.38 0.84 -2.45
C VAL A 181 -4.57 -0.07 -1.53
N ASP A 182 -4.42 0.32 -0.27
CA ASP A 182 -3.97 -0.58 0.81
C ASP A 182 -5.13 -0.95 1.74
N LEU A 183 -5.60 -2.20 1.64
CA LEU A 183 -6.72 -2.72 2.43
C LEU A 183 -6.30 -3.18 3.83
N ASN A 184 -5.02 -3.49 4.03
CA ASN A 184 -4.47 -3.81 5.36
C ASN A 184 -3.24 -2.91 5.62
N PRO A 185 -3.47 -1.60 5.82
CA PRO A 185 -2.41 -0.64 5.98
C PRO A 185 -1.60 -0.87 7.26
N PRO A 186 -0.26 -0.84 7.20
CA PRO A 186 0.57 -0.90 8.39
C PRO A 186 0.36 0.34 9.26
N SER A 187 0.52 0.19 10.58
CA SER A 187 0.45 1.30 11.53
C SER A 187 1.43 1.09 12.68
N VAL A 188 1.82 2.17 13.34
CA VAL A 188 2.69 2.11 14.53
C VAL A 188 2.06 1.26 15.62
N GLU A 189 0.75 1.34 15.81
CA GLU A 189 0.02 0.57 16.83
C GLU A 189 0.08 -0.93 16.56
N LYS A 190 -0.06 -1.36 15.29
CA LYS A 190 0.05 -2.76 14.90
C LYS A 190 1.46 -3.31 15.20
N TYR A 191 2.50 -2.56 14.85
CA TYR A 191 3.88 -2.97 15.14
C TYR A 191 4.22 -2.89 16.62
N THR A 192 3.65 -1.93 17.35
CA THR A 192 3.79 -1.84 18.81
C THR A 192 3.11 -3.02 19.51
N ALA A 193 1.97 -3.50 19.00
CA ALA A 193 1.32 -4.69 19.54
C ALA A 193 2.15 -5.96 19.29
N ASP A 194 2.73 -6.12 18.10
CA ASP A 194 3.65 -7.23 17.84
C ASP A 194 4.91 -7.15 18.74
N GLN A 195 5.54 -5.97 18.83
CA GLN A 195 6.73 -5.73 19.66
C GLN A 195 6.46 -5.95 21.16
N SER A 196 5.35 -5.43 21.68
CA SER A 196 4.99 -5.63 23.08
C SER A 196 4.69 -7.09 23.39
N THR A 197 4.11 -7.84 22.45
CA THR A 197 3.92 -9.29 22.59
C THR A 197 5.28 -9.99 22.69
N VAL A 198 6.22 -9.69 21.79
CA VAL A 198 7.58 -10.27 21.82
C VAL A 198 8.27 -9.98 23.15
N ILE A 199 8.29 -8.72 23.58
CA ILE A 199 8.92 -8.28 24.83
C ILE A 199 8.31 -9.02 26.02
N GLN A 200 6.98 -9.11 26.10
CA GLN A 200 6.32 -9.81 27.22
C GLN A 200 6.58 -11.33 27.22
N LEU A 201 6.77 -11.95 26.06
CA LEU A 201 7.02 -13.38 25.93
C LEU A 201 8.48 -13.79 26.10
N LEU A 202 9.43 -12.92 25.76
CA LEU A 202 10.87 -13.24 25.73
C LEU A 202 11.71 -12.39 26.69
N GLY A 203 11.15 -11.33 27.28
CA GLY A 203 11.86 -10.40 28.15
C GLY A 203 12.67 -9.35 27.40
N SER A 204 12.78 -9.46 26.08
CA SER A 204 13.51 -8.53 25.22
C SER A 204 12.87 -8.48 23.82
N ASP A 205 13.14 -7.42 23.07
CA ASP A 205 12.73 -7.28 21.66
C ASP A 205 13.72 -8.02 20.76
N GLU A 206 13.69 -9.35 20.82
CA GLU A 206 14.54 -10.22 20.01
C GLU A 206 13.69 -11.26 19.28
N VAL A 207 13.76 -11.27 17.95
CA VAL A 207 13.02 -12.18 17.09
C VAL A 207 13.93 -12.79 16.04
N VAL A 208 13.48 -13.92 15.49
CA VAL A 208 14.21 -14.66 14.47
C VAL A 208 13.42 -14.66 13.17
N TRP A 209 14.11 -14.51 12.04
CA TRP A 209 13.50 -14.62 10.71
C TRP A 209 14.46 -15.21 9.68
N VAL A 210 13.91 -15.60 8.53
CA VAL A 210 14.67 -16.07 7.36
C VAL A 210 14.42 -15.14 6.18
N ASP A 211 15.41 -14.91 5.32
CA ASP A 211 15.34 -13.91 4.25
C ASP A 211 14.13 -14.11 3.30
N GLY A 212 13.74 -15.36 2.99
CA GLY A 212 12.55 -15.68 2.18
C GLY A 212 11.19 -15.61 2.89
N GLY A 213 11.16 -15.48 4.22
CA GLY A 213 9.94 -15.50 5.03
C GLY A 213 9.18 -14.18 5.03
N LYS A 214 7.88 -14.21 5.41
CA LYS A 214 7.03 -13.00 5.57
C LYS A 214 6.77 -12.60 7.03
N VAL A 215 7.07 -13.50 7.96
CA VAL A 215 6.83 -13.34 9.39
C VAL A 215 8.16 -13.48 10.14
N TYR A 216 8.20 -12.95 11.34
CA TYR A 216 9.25 -13.24 12.31
C TYR A 216 8.68 -14.08 13.46
N HIS A 217 9.57 -14.77 14.13
CA HIS A 217 9.30 -15.88 15.05
C HIS A 217 9.91 -15.57 16.41
N VAL A 218 9.32 -16.16 17.46
CA VAL A 218 9.82 -16.00 18.84
C VAL A 218 10.94 -16.98 19.16
N CYS A 219 11.23 -17.92 18.27
CA CYS A 219 12.30 -18.88 18.45
C CYS A 219 12.89 -19.36 17.11
N GLU A 220 14.16 -19.79 17.14
CA GLU A 220 14.91 -20.34 16.01
C GLU A 220 14.68 -21.84 15.71
N ASP A 221 14.14 -22.61 16.66
CA ASP A 221 13.98 -24.06 16.58
C ASP A 221 12.55 -24.47 16.20
N VAL A 222 12.06 -23.89 15.11
CA VAL A 222 10.71 -24.14 14.60
C VAL A 222 10.79 -24.68 13.17
N SER A 223 9.87 -25.58 12.81
CA SER A 223 9.85 -26.22 11.49
C SER A 223 9.75 -25.20 10.35
N ASP A 224 9.11 -24.06 10.59
CA ASP A 224 8.96 -22.96 9.63
C ASP A 224 10.30 -22.20 9.40
N ILE A 225 11.33 -22.45 10.23
CA ILE A 225 12.70 -21.87 10.16
C ILE A 225 13.76 -22.89 9.70
N GLN A 226 13.39 -24.14 9.34
CA GLN A 226 14.36 -25.17 8.90
C GLN A 226 13.94 -25.71 7.51
N THR A 227 14.72 -25.66 6.42
CA THR A 227 16.16 -25.96 6.22
C THR A 227 16.65 -25.21 4.98
N GLY A 228 17.80 -24.51 5.04
CA GLY A 228 18.51 -23.98 3.85
C GLY A 228 18.47 -22.47 3.59
N SER A 229 17.93 -21.65 4.50
CA SER A 229 18.00 -20.18 4.43
C SER A 229 18.82 -19.63 5.60
N ASP A 230 19.57 -18.56 5.36
CA ASP A 230 20.32 -17.87 6.42
C ASP A 230 19.36 -17.31 7.47
N LYS A 231 19.50 -17.79 8.71
CA LYS A 231 18.75 -17.28 9.86
C LYS A 231 19.30 -15.91 10.25
N ARG A 232 18.40 -15.01 10.64
CA ARG A 232 18.73 -13.67 11.14
C ARG A 232 18.04 -13.49 12.48
N THR A 233 18.75 -12.87 13.41
CA THR A 233 18.24 -12.50 14.74
C THR A 233 18.41 -11.01 14.91
N GLY A 234 17.44 -10.37 15.55
CA GLY A 234 17.46 -8.94 15.83
C GLY A 234 16.12 -8.47 16.37
N THR A 235 15.90 -7.15 16.37
CA THR A 235 14.67 -6.54 16.86
C THR A 235 13.50 -6.73 15.90
N THR A 236 12.28 -6.55 16.39
CA THR A 236 11.09 -6.47 15.53
C THR A 236 11.21 -5.39 14.46
N ALA A 237 11.83 -4.24 14.76
CA ALA A 237 12.09 -3.18 13.78
C ALA A 237 13.04 -3.64 12.65
N GLU A 238 14.11 -4.37 12.97
CA GLU A 238 15.04 -4.93 11.98
C GLU A 238 14.39 -6.03 11.15
N ALA A 239 13.50 -6.84 11.75
CA ALA A 239 12.71 -7.81 11.00
C ALA A 239 11.78 -7.13 9.99
N ILE A 240 11.10 -6.05 10.37
CA ILE A 240 10.28 -5.25 9.45
C ILE A 240 11.15 -4.64 8.33
N GLU A 241 12.33 -4.14 8.68
CA GLU A 241 13.29 -3.65 7.68
C GLU A 241 13.70 -4.74 6.67
N ALA A 242 13.91 -5.96 7.14
CA ALA A 242 14.20 -7.15 6.33
C ALA A 242 12.98 -7.67 5.53
N GLY A 243 11.88 -6.91 5.49
CA GLY A 243 10.70 -7.21 4.70
C GLY A 243 9.72 -8.17 5.38
N LYS A 244 9.88 -8.43 6.67
CA LYS A 244 8.86 -9.14 7.45
C LYS A 244 7.71 -8.20 7.75
N SER A 245 6.54 -8.76 8.03
CA SER A 245 5.28 -7.99 8.09
C SER A 245 4.58 -8.05 9.43
N ARG A 246 4.88 -9.05 10.26
CA ARG A 246 4.20 -9.31 11.53
C ARG A 246 4.86 -10.45 12.30
N LEU A 247 4.51 -10.54 13.58
CA LEU A 247 4.75 -11.71 14.41
C LEU A 247 3.91 -12.92 13.92
N THR A 248 4.51 -14.10 13.98
CA THR A 248 3.81 -15.39 13.84
C THR A 248 2.60 -15.50 14.77
N LEU A 249 1.50 -16.06 14.28
CA LEU A 249 0.34 -16.39 15.13
C LEU A 249 0.47 -17.77 15.79
N LYS A 250 1.60 -18.45 15.59
CA LYS A 250 1.88 -19.76 16.18
C LYS A 250 2.83 -19.67 17.37
N PHE A 251 3.04 -18.48 17.94
CA PHE A 251 4.07 -18.25 18.94
C PHE A 251 3.96 -19.21 20.12
N ALA A 252 2.76 -19.63 20.54
CA ALA A 252 2.59 -20.59 21.63
C ALA A 252 3.21 -21.96 21.29
N SER A 253 3.08 -22.42 20.05
CA SER A 253 3.73 -23.67 19.60
C SER A 253 5.25 -23.53 19.52
N GLU A 254 5.74 -22.36 19.11
CA GLU A 254 7.16 -22.06 19.01
C GLU A 254 7.84 -21.99 20.39
N LEU A 255 7.19 -21.34 21.36
CA LEU A 255 7.65 -21.33 22.75
C LEU A 255 7.77 -22.75 23.31
N ARG A 256 6.78 -23.62 23.06
CA ARG A 256 6.84 -25.04 23.48
C ARG A 256 7.99 -25.79 22.83
N ALA A 257 8.20 -25.60 21.53
CA ALA A 257 9.26 -26.25 20.79
C ALA A 257 10.64 -25.91 21.36
N CYS A 258 10.80 -24.70 21.86
CA CYS A 258 12.05 -24.17 22.40
C CYS A 258 12.15 -24.26 23.92
N ASN A 259 11.25 -25.02 24.56
CA ASN A 259 11.21 -25.21 26.00
C ASN A 259 11.13 -23.88 26.79
N LEU A 260 10.47 -22.88 26.20
CA LEU A 260 10.15 -21.59 26.83
C LEU A 260 8.79 -21.66 27.52
N ASN A 261 8.58 -20.81 28.51
CA ASN A 261 7.29 -20.74 29.19
C ASN A 261 6.21 -20.25 28.22
N VAL A 262 5.02 -20.85 28.33
CA VAL A 262 3.87 -20.50 27.49
C VAL A 262 2.79 -19.93 28.41
N PRO A 263 2.24 -18.76 28.09
CA PRO A 263 1.17 -18.19 28.90
C PRO A 263 -0.10 -19.04 28.82
N THR A 264 -0.85 -19.11 29.91
CA THR A 264 -2.09 -19.90 30.00
C THR A 264 -3.20 -19.32 29.12
N ASN A 265 -3.17 -18.01 28.87
CA ASN A 265 -4.08 -17.30 27.96
C ASN A 265 -3.49 -17.10 26.55
N ALA A 266 -2.56 -17.95 26.10
CA ALA A 266 -1.93 -17.82 24.79
C ALA A 266 -2.95 -17.76 23.63
N GLU A 267 -4.02 -18.53 23.67
CA GLU A 267 -5.07 -18.53 22.63
C GLU A 267 -5.80 -17.18 22.54
N GLU A 268 -6.02 -16.51 23.68
CA GLU A 268 -6.65 -15.19 23.75
C GLU A 268 -5.73 -14.11 23.15
N ILE A 269 -4.44 -14.18 23.46
CA ILE A 269 -3.41 -13.31 22.89
C ILE A 269 -3.31 -13.52 21.38
N GLU A 270 -3.28 -14.77 20.90
CA GLU A 270 -3.25 -15.09 19.47
C GLU A 270 -4.48 -14.54 18.73
N ALA A 271 -5.68 -14.67 19.33
CA ALA A 271 -6.91 -14.13 18.77
C ALA A 271 -6.89 -12.61 18.68
N ALA A 272 -6.52 -11.94 19.78
CA ALA A 272 -6.42 -10.48 19.84
C ALA A 272 -5.37 -9.96 18.84
N LEU A 273 -4.21 -10.60 18.79
CA LEU A 273 -3.13 -10.24 17.87
C LEU A 273 -3.57 -10.41 16.41
N LYS A 274 -4.29 -11.49 16.07
CA LYS A 274 -4.84 -11.69 14.73
C LYS A 274 -5.80 -10.56 14.33
N GLU A 275 -6.68 -10.13 15.23
CA GLU A 275 -7.60 -9.01 14.97
C GLU A 275 -6.85 -7.69 14.78
N ILE A 276 -5.91 -7.36 15.66
CA ILE A 276 -5.05 -6.17 15.54
C ILE A 276 -4.27 -6.24 14.22
N GLN A 277 -3.73 -7.41 13.88
CA GLN A 277 -2.98 -7.61 12.65
C GLN A 277 -3.85 -7.49 11.38
N ASN A 278 -5.15 -7.73 11.49
CA ASN A 278 -6.14 -7.51 10.45
C ASN A 278 -6.72 -6.08 10.46
N GLY A 279 -6.23 -5.22 11.35
CA GLY A 279 -6.56 -3.80 11.40
C GLY A 279 -7.68 -3.42 12.35
N SER A 280 -8.04 -4.26 13.32
CA SER A 280 -8.96 -3.88 14.40
C SER A 280 -8.42 -2.70 15.21
N THR A 281 -9.31 -1.78 15.59
CA THR A 281 -9.00 -0.59 16.43
C THR A 281 -9.72 -0.61 17.79
N SER A 282 -10.49 -1.66 18.04
CA SER A 282 -11.26 -1.87 19.28
C SER A 282 -10.72 -3.03 20.10
N THR A 283 -9.88 -3.87 19.53
CA THR A 283 -9.28 -5.02 20.21
C THR A 283 -8.12 -4.54 21.09
N THR A 284 -8.18 -4.88 22.37
CA THR A 284 -7.08 -4.69 23.32
C THR A 284 -6.25 -5.96 23.39
N LEU A 285 -4.93 -5.83 23.41
CA LEU A 285 -4.02 -6.95 23.58
C LEU A 285 -4.01 -7.37 25.07
N PRO A 286 -4.43 -8.60 25.42
CA PRO A 286 -4.36 -9.06 26.80
C PRO A 286 -2.92 -9.32 27.23
N ALA A 287 -2.61 -9.05 28.50
CA ALA A 287 -1.29 -9.36 29.08
C ALA A 287 -1.13 -10.89 29.25
N PRO A 288 0.08 -11.45 29.07
CA PRO A 288 0.37 -12.85 29.35
C PRO A 288 0.14 -13.23 30.81
N VAL A 289 -0.65 -14.28 31.01
CA VAL A 289 -0.89 -14.91 32.31
C VAL A 289 0.00 -16.13 32.43
N TRP A 290 0.85 -16.16 33.44
CA TRP A 290 1.80 -17.25 33.67
C TRP A 290 1.29 -18.19 34.75
N SER A 291 1.40 -19.51 34.54
CA SER A 291 1.04 -20.51 35.56
C SER A 291 1.94 -20.43 36.80
N ASP A 292 3.17 -19.94 36.62
CA ASP A 292 4.14 -19.67 37.66
C ASP A 292 4.69 -18.24 37.44
N PRO A 293 4.33 -17.25 38.27
CA PRO A 293 4.78 -15.87 38.12
C PRO A 293 6.30 -15.71 38.17
N SER A 294 7.03 -16.61 38.84
CA SER A 294 8.50 -16.56 38.92
C SER A 294 9.18 -16.89 37.59
N LYS A 295 8.42 -17.46 36.66
CA LYS A 295 8.85 -17.86 35.32
C LYS A 295 8.46 -16.85 34.24
N ALA A 296 7.87 -15.71 34.63
CA ALA A 296 7.60 -14.61 33.73
C ALA A 296 8.93 -14.01 33.23
N PRO A 297 9.12 -13.84 31.91
CA PRO A 297 10.33 -13.24 31.33
C PRO A 297 10.57 -11.78 31.78
N ILE A 298 9.48 -11.08 32.10
CA ILE A 298 9.49 -9.75 32.70
C ILE A 298 8.80 -9.85 34.05
N VAL A 299 9.57 -9.63 35.12
CA VAL A 299 9.00 -9.31 36.42
C VAL A 299 8.69 -7.82 36.39
N VAL A 300 7.42 -7.45 36.22
CA VAL A 300 6.99 -6.08 36.48
C VAL A 300 7.04 -5.90 38.00
N GLU A 301 8.16 -5.40 38.54
CA GLU A 301 8.18 -4.91 39.91
C GLU A 301 7.08 -3.86 40.01
N SER A 302 6.10 -4.11 40.88
CA SER A 302 4.93 -3.27 41.06
C SER A 302 5.34 -1.80 41.16
N ALA A 303 4.98 -0.99 40.16
CA ALA A 303 5.21 0.44 40.23
C ALA A 303 4.48 0.98 41.47
N PRO A 304 5.14 1.76 42.34
CA PRO A 304 4.46 2.38 43.48
C PRO A 304 3.37 3.30 42.93
N ALA A 305 2.18 3.23 43.52
CA ALA A 305 1.08 4.13 43.21
C ALA A 305 1.53 5.58 43.46
N ALA A 306 1.65 6.36 42.38
CA ALA A 306 1.83 7.81 42.41
C ALA A 306 0.81 8.46 41.48
#